data_AF-A0A915MS75-F1
#
_entry.id   AF-A0A915MS75-F1
#
_cell.length_a   1.000
_cell.length_b   1.000
_cell.length_c   1.000
_cell.angle_alpha   90.00
_cell.angle_beta   90.00
_cell.angle_gamma   90.00
#
_symmetry.space_group_name_H-M   'P 1'
#
loop_
_entity.id
_entity.type
_entity.pdbx_description
1 polymer ?
#
loop_
_entity_poly.entity_id
_entity_poly.type
_entity_poly.pdbx_seq_one_letter_code
_entity_poly.pdbx_strand_id
1 'polypeptide(L)'
;EMSSSSGSVKDNKNGVVRADAGGRQGEEIASKSFMIQSKRFYLDLKQNNRGRFVKLAEVSLNGRKNRLFMTMLVCKNLKDILDKLEKDGRTAVVPKDTTEGKDNTGGVIHTETIINDRRRYYIDLRENHRGIFLRVTQFDIQTGNRNSVALPLQ
;
A
#
# COMPACT_ATOMS: atom_id res chain seq x y z
N GLU A 1 -56.03 22.75 -16.83
CA GLU A 1 -54.71 23.03 -17.40
C GLU A 1 -53.66 22.22 -16.66
N MET A 2 -52.70 21.71 -17.42
CA MET A 2 -51.80 20.62 -17.05
C MET A 2 -50.72 21.06 -16.06
N SER A 3 -50.53 20.24 -15.03
CA SER A 3 -49.41 20.25 -14.10
C SER A 3 -48.12 19.85 -14.81
N SER A 4 -47.14 20.76 -14.89
CA SER A 4 -45.79 20.46 -15.38
C SER A 4 -44.81 20.37 -14.22
N SER A 5 -44.42 19.14 -13.89
CA SER A 5 -43.32 18.78 -12.99
C SER A 5 -41.96 19.09 -13.64
N SER A 6 -41.21 20.04 -13.09
CA SER A 6 -39.78 20.20 -13.40
C SER A 6 -38.96 19.39 -12.39
N GLY A 7 -38.54 18.19 -12.80
CA GLY A 7 -37.61 17.36 -12.05
C GLY A 7 -36.20 17.95 -12.09
N SER A 8 -35.70 18.39 -10.94
CA SER A 8 -34.28 18.76 -10.77
C SER A 8 -33.43 17.50 -10.72
N VAL A 9 -32.72 17.22 -11.82
CA VAL A 9 -31.65 16.21 -11.87
C VAL A 9 -30.53 16.66 -10.92
N LYS A 10 -30.42 15.98 -9.78
CA LYS A 10 -29.24 16.09 -8.90
C LYS A 10 -28.12 15.28 -9.54
N ASP A 11 -27.18 15.97 -10.19
CA ASP A 11 -25.89 15.40 -10.56
C ASP A 11 -25.21 14.86 -9.29
N ASN A 12 -25.22 13.54 -9.17
CA ASN A 12 -24.55 12.82 -8.09
C ASN A 12 -23.04 12.83 -8.35
N LYS A 13 -22.40 13.97 -8.09
CA LYS A 13 -20.94 14.07 -7.96
C LYS A 13 -20.54 13.24 -6.74
N ASN A 14 -20.27 11.96 -6.97
CA ASN A 14 -19.66 11.06 -5.98
C ASN A 14 -18.16 11.41 -5.80
N GLY A 15 -17.88 12.69 -5.58
CA GLY A 15 -16.60 13.19 -5.08
C GLY A 15 -16.70 13.18 -3.56
N VAL A 16 -16.45 12.01 -2.94
CA VAL A 16 -16.22 11.96 -1.51
C VAL A 16 -14.90 12.70 -1.28
N VAL A 17 -14.97 14.01 -1.07
CA VAL A 17 -13.86 14.82 -0.60
C VAL A 17 -13.53 14.31 0.79
N ARG A 18 -12.60 13.36 0.86
CA ARG A 18 -12.11 12.79 2.10
C ARG A 18 -11.23 13.85 2.76
N ALA A 19 -11.83 14.70 3.57
CA ALA A 19 -11.13 15.54 4.52
C ALA A 19 -10.45 14.64 5.56
N ASP A 20 -9.26 14.14 5.24
CA ASP A 20 -8.34 13.58 6.23
C ASP A 20 -7.70 14.82 6.90
N ALA A 21 -7.70 14.91 8.22
CA ALA A 21 -7.08 16.02 8.95
C ALA A 21 -5.57 15.75 9.11
N GLY A 22 -4.72 16.73 8.77
CA GLY A 22 -3.30 16.72 9.14
C GLY A 22 -2.34 17.03 7.99
N GLY A 23 -1.53 18.09 8.15
CA GLY A 23 -0.65 18.77 7.18
C GLY A 23 0.45 17.96 6.47
N ARG A 24 0.35 16.63 6.40
CA ARG A 24 1.16 15.77 5.51
C ARG A 24 0.52 15.54 4.14
N GLN A 25 -0.69 16.04 3.93
CA GLN A 25 -1.53 15.43 2.92
C GLN A 25 -1.18 15.79 1.49
N GLY A 26 -0.64 16.97 1.21
CA GLY A 26 -0.44 17.38 -0.18
C GLY A 26 -1.74 17.36 -1.00
N GLU A 27 -1.69 18.02 -2.15
CA GLU A 27 -2.72 17.91 -3.16
C GLU A 27 -2.66 16.52 -3.80
N GLU A 28 -3.81 15.88 -3.99
CA GLU A 28 -3.89 14.62 -4.72
C GLU A 28 -3.81 14.90 -6.22
N ILE A 29 -2.86 14.27 -6.91
CA ILE A 29 -2.70 14.37 -8.36
C ILE A 29 -3.42 13.20 -9.04
N ALA A 30 -3.25 11.99 -8.50
CA ALA A 30 -3.86 10.78 -9.01
C ALA A 30 -4.02 9.76 -7.89
N SER A 31 -5.04 8.92 -8.00
CA SER A 31 -5.25 7.79 -7.09
C SER A 31 -5.57 6.52 -7.87
N LYS A 32 -5.05 5.41 -7.39
CA LYS A 32 -5.43 4.07 -7.82
C LYS A 32 -5.79 3.24 -6.59
N SER A 33 -6.86 2.47 -6.68
CA SER A 33 -7.23 1.52 -5.62
C SER A 33 -7.41 0.13 -6.19
N PHE A 34 -7.03 -0.87 -5.42
CA PHE A 34 -7.23 -2.27 -5.76
C PHE A 34 -7.52 -3.08 -4.50
N MET A 35 -8.12 -4.24 -4.68
CA MET A 35 -8.43 -5.17 -3.60
C MET A 35 -7.67 -6.46 -3.84
N ILE A 36 -7.02 -6.98 -2.80
CA ILE A 36 -6.36 -8.28 -2.80
C ILE A 36 -6.83 -9.01 -1.55
N GLN A 37 -7.41 -10.20 -1.74
CA GLN A 37 -8.08 -10.95 -0.66
C GLN A 37 -9.07 -10.04 0.10
N SER A 38 -8.96 -9.98 1.43
CA SER A 38 -9.80 -9.17 2.33
C SER A 38 -9.18 -7.81 2.67
N LYS A 39 -8.31 -7.26 1.81
CA LYS A 39 -7.65 -5.97 2.02
C LYS A 39 -7.83 -5.04 0.83
N ARG A 40 -8.12 -3.77 1.10
CA ARG A 40 -8.17 -2.71 0.09
C ARG A 40 -6.92 -1.84 0.20
N PHE A 41 -6.27 -1.64 -0.94
CA PHE A 41 -5.08 -0.81 -1.06
C PHE A 41 -5.41 0.47 -1.83
N TYR A 42 -4.83 1.58 -1.40
CA TYR A 42 -4.90 2.87 -2.08
C TYR A 42 -3.48 3.38 -2.32
N LEU A 43 -3.20 3.76 -3.55
CA LEU A 43 -1.95 4.38 -3.98
C LEU A 43 -2.30 5.78 -4.47
N ASP A 44 -2.02 6.78 -3.65
CA ASP A 44 -2.30 8.17 -3.97
C ASP A 44 -0.98 8.87 -4.31
N LEU A 45 -0.85 9.34 -5.54
CA LEU A 45 0.21 10.25 -5.96
C LEU A 45 -0.18 11.66 -5.52
N LYS A 46 0.62 12.28 -4.66
CA LYS A 46 0.34 13.57 -4.06
C LYS A 46 1.52 14.53 -4.19
N GLN A 47 1.27 15.82 -4.08
CA GLN A 47 2.29 16.88 -4.15
C GLN A 47 2.14 17.88 -3.00
N ASN A 48 3.26 18.27 -2.41
CA ASN A 48 3.32 19.38 -1.45
C ASN A 48 4.55 20.25 -1.75
N ASN A 49 4.82 21.25 -0.91
CA ASN A 49 5.94 22.17 -1.08
C ASN A 49 7.33 21.49 -1.06
N ARG A 50 7.43 20.23 -0.60
CA ARG A 50 8.66 19.43 -0.60
C ARG A 50 8.80 18.54 -1.85
N GLY A 51 7.80 18.56 -2.74
CA GLY A 51 7.76 17.78 -3.97
C GLY A 51 6.66 16.70 -3.99
N ARG A 52 6.78 15.79 -4.96
CA ARG A 52 5.85 14.68 -5.18
C ARG A 52 6.19 13.46 -4.34
N PHE A 53 5.16 12.76 -3.88
CA PHE A 53 5.28 11.55 -3.09
C PHE A 53 4.07 10.64 -3.29
N VAL A 54 4.22 9.36 -2.94
CA VAL A 54 3.14 8.38 -2.95
C VAL A 54 2.74 8.04 -1.51
N LYS A 55 1.44 8.10 -1.23
CA LYS A 55 0.82 7.55 -0.02
C LYS A 55 0.26 6.17 -0.36
N LEU A 56 0.82 5.13 0.26
CA LEU A 56 0.31 3.76 0.15
C LEU A 56 -0.48 3.43 1.42
N ALA A 57 -1.77 3.16 1.30
CA ALA A 57 -2.63 2.79 2.42
C ALA A 57 -3.15 1.35 2.26
N GLU A 58 -3.04 0.56 3.32
CA GLU A 58 -3.71 -0.75 3.48
C GLU A 58 -4.89 -0.58 4.43
N VAL A 59 -6.07 -1.02 4.01
CA VAL A 59 -7.29 -1.05 4.83
C VAL A 59 -7.79 -2.48 4.94
N SER A 60 -7.82 -3.01 6.16
CA SER A 60 -8.37 -4.34 6.47
C SER A 60 -9.89 -4.26 6.73
N LEU A 61 -10.60 -5.39 6.61
CA LEU A 61 -12.06 -5.45 6.87
C LEU A 61 -12.46 -5.00 8.28
N ASN A 62 -11.59 -5.21 9.27
CA ASN A 62 -11.78 -4.73 10.64
C ASN A 62 -11.58 -3.21 10.81
N GLY A 63 -11.41 -2.48 9.72
CA GLY A 63 -11.21 -1.03 9.73
C GLY A 63 -9.79 -0.57 10.06
N ARG A 64 -8.86 -1.48 10.36
CA ARG A 64 -7.45 -1.12 10.61
C ARG A 64 -6.82 -0.54 9.35
N LYS A 65 -6.17 0.63 9.50
CA LYS A 65 -5.52 1.37 8.41
C LYS A 65 -4.03 1.51 8.68
N ASN A 66 -3.21 0.98 7.78
CA ASN A 66 -1.77 1.18 7.77
C ASN A 66 -1.38 2.07 6.60
N ARG A 67 -0.42 2.97 6.79
CA ARG A 67 -0.04 3.96 5.76
C ARG A 67 1.47 4.13 5.71
N LEU A 68 2.00 4.20 4.49
CA LEU A 68 3.38 4.58 4.21
C LEU A 68 3.40 5.82 3.32
N PHE A 69 4.47 6.61 3.47
CA PHE A 69 4.72 7.78 2.65
C PHE A 69 6.10 7.65 2.01
N MET A 70 6.15 7.53 0.69
CA MET A 70 7.36 7.26 -0.08
C MET A 70 7.63 8.43 -1.04
N THR A 71 8.86 8.91 -1.09
CA THR A 71 9.27 9.84 -2.16
C THR A 71 9.29 9.11 -3.50
N MET A 72 9.33 9.86 -4.61
CA MET A 72 9.43 9.24 -5.94
C MET A 72 10.70 8.38 -6.09
N LEU A 73 11.82 8.77 -5.45
CA LEU A 73 13.04 7.96 -5.43
C LEU A 73 12.82 6.60 -4.76
N VAL A 74 12.17 6.58 -3.58
CA VAL A 74 11.85 5.32 -2.89
C VAL A 74 10.90 4.47 -3.73
N CYS A 75 9.93 5.08 -4.41
CA CYS A 75 9.02 4.35 -5.29
C CYS A 75 9.76 3.70 -6.48
N LYS A 76 10.73 4.41 -7.08
CA LYS A 76 11.58 3.87 -8.14
C LYS A 76 12.39 2.68 -7.65
N ASN A 77 13.10 2.82 -6.53
CA ASN A 77 13.90 1.72 -5.98
C ASN A 77 13.04 0.52 -5.59
N LEU A 78 11.85 0.76 -5.04
CA LEU A 78 10.89 -0.31 -4.76
C LEU A 78 10.47 -1.03 -6.03
N LYS A 79 10.15 -0.29 -7.11
CA LYS A 79 9.82 -0.89 -8.41
C LYS A 79 10.97 -1.76 -8.93
N ASP A 80 12.21 -1.25 -8.90
CA ASP A 80 13.37 -1.99 -9.38
C ASP A 80 13.60 -3.29 -8.58
N ILE A 81 13.35 -3.27 -7.26
CA ILE A 81 13.36 -4.47 -6.42
C ILE A 81 12.25 -5.45 -6.82
N LEU A 82 11.03 -4.97 -7.05
CA LEU A 82 9.91 -5.83 -7.49
C LEU A 82 10.21 -6.50 -8.83
N ASP A 83 10.72 -5.74 -9.81
CA ASP A 83 11.09 -6.24 -11.13
C ASP A 83 12.19 -7.32 -11.00
N LYS A 84 13.15 -7.15 -10.09
CA LYS A 84 14.19 -8.16 -9.81
C LYS A 84 13.60 -9.42 -9.19
N LEU A 85 12.74 -9.28 -8.19
CA LEU A 85 12.10 -10.42 -7.52
C LEU A 85 11.23 -11.24 -8.49
N GLU A 86 10.54 -10.56 -9.41
CA GLU A 86 9.75 -11.21 -10.45
C GLU A 86 10.64 -11.97 -11.45
N LYS A 87 11.72 -11.34 -11.94
CA LYS A 87 12.70 -11.98 -12.84
C LYS A 87 13.36 -13.20 -12.21
N ASP A 88 13.64 -13.15 -10.91
CA ASP A 88 14.23 -14.27 -10.16
C ASP A 88 13.20 -15.39 -9.88
N GLY A 89 11.94 -15.24 -10.32
CA GLY A 89 10.87 -16.22 -10.09
C GLY A 89 10.41 -16.34 -8.64
N ARG A 90 10.81 -15.41 -7.76
CA ARG A 90 10.56 -15.48 -6.31
C ARG A 90 9.15 -15.09 -5.91
N THR A 91 8.42 -14.45 -6.82
CA THR A 91 7.02 -14.05 -6.63
C THR A 91 6.02 -15.15 -7.00
N ALA A 92 6.49 -16.26 -7.61
CA ALA A 92 5.64 -17.37 -8.02
C ALA A 92 5.06 -18.09 -6.79
N VAL A 93 3.73 -18.13 -6.69
CA VAL A 93 3.02 -18.90 -5.67
C VAL A 93 3.06 -20.36 -6.08
N VAL A 94 3.80 -21.20 -5.35
CA VAL A 94 3.66 -22.65 -5.48
C VAL A 94 2.44 -23.06 -4.63
N PRO A 95 1.39 -23.67 -5.20
CA PRO A 95 0.35 -24.30 -4.41
C PRO A 95 0.99 -25.42 -3.60
N LYS A 96 1.22 -25.21 -2.31
CA LYS A 96 1.60 -26.29 -1.41
C LYS A 96 0.33 -26.87 -0.80
N ASP A 97 0.03 -28.10 -1.18
CA ASP A 97 -0.85 -28.95 -0.38
C ASP A 97 -0.21 -29.10 1.01
N THR A 98 -0.99 -28.75 2.02
CA THR A 98 -0.63 -28.65 3.43
C THR A 98 0.11 -29.88 3.95
N THR A 99 1.25 -29.67 4.65
CA THR A 99 1.64 -30.50 5.79
C THR A 99 2.63 -29.75 6.69
N GLU A 100 2.12 -29.44 7.89
CA GLU A 100 2.79 -29.49 9.19
C GLU A 100 3.99 -28.55 9.52
N GLY A 101 3.79 -27.78 10.60
CA GLY A 101 4.81 -27.69 11.63
C GLY A 101 5.84 -26.56 11.56
N LYS A 102 5.56 -25.42 10.92
CA LYS A 102 6.36 -24.20 11.12
C LYS A 102 5.50 -23.06 11.65
N ASP A 103 5.72 -22.80 12.93
CA ASP A 103 5.49 -21.58 13.68
C ASP A 103 4.82 -20.42 12.89
N ASN A 104 3.72 -19.91 13.46
CA ASN A 104 2.88 -18.79 12.94
C ASN A 104 3.66 -17.50 12.59
N THR A 105 4.96 -17.47 12.81
CA THR A 105 5.86 -16.35 12.56
C THR A 105 6.19 -16.15 11.08
N GLY A 106 6.01 -17.16 10.22
CA GLY A 106 6.34 -17.10 8.79
C GLY A 106 7.83 -16.87 8.51
N GLY A 107 8.36 -17.43 7.43
CA GLY A 107 9.77 -17.26 7.04
C GLY A 107 10.00 -15.95 6.28
N VAL A 108 11.17 -15.32 6.46
CA VAL A 108 11.66 -14.30 5.50
C VAL A 108 12.37 -15.06 4.38
N ILE A 109 11.90 -14.89 3.14
CA ILE A 109 12.52 -15.47 1.93
C ILE A 109 13.62 -14.53 1.42
N HIS A 110 13.35 -13.23 1.39
CA HIS A 110 14.29 -12.21 0.91
C HIS A 110 14.05 -10.89 1.64
N THR A 111 15.11 -10.11 1.84
CA THR A 111 15.02 -8.76 2.40
C THR A 111 15.92 -7.82 1.60
N GLU A 112 15.36 -6.69 1.19
CA GLU A 112 16.10 -5.53 0.72
C GLU A 112 15.84 -4.34 1.65
N THR A 113 16.76 -3.37 1.66
CA THR A 113 16.59 -2.13 2.42
C THR A 113 16.80 -0.91 1.52
N ILE A 114 15.85 0.01 1.54
CA ILE A 114 15.98 1.33 0.93
C ILE A 114 16.22 2.35 2.06
N ILE A 115 17.31 3.09 1.97
CA ILE A 115 17.60 4.21 2.87
C ILE A 115 17.28 5.51 2.14
N ASN A 116 16.49 6.38 2.76
CA ASN A 116 16.20 7.71 2.25
C ASN A 116 16.18 8.71 3.41
N ASP A 117 17.27 9.46 3.55
CA ASP A 117 17.56 10.35 4.67
C ASP A 117 17.35 9.64 6.03
N ARG A 118 16.41 10.15 6.83
CA ARG A 118 16.03 9.62 8.15
C ARG A 118 15.08 8.43 8.10
N ARG A 119 14.72 7.93 6.93
CA ARG A 119 13.75 6.84 6.78
C ARG A 119 14.42 5.62 6.17
N ARG A 120 14.20 4.47 6.81
CA ARG A 120 14.57 3.15 6.28
C ARG A 120 13.30 2.43 5.87
N TYR A 121 13.32 1.80 4.69
CA TYR A 121 12.24 0.96 4.20
C TYR A 121 12.77 -0.46 4.05
N TYR A 122 12.22 -1.37 4.84
CA TYR A 122 12.52 -2.80 4.75
C TYR A 122 11.50 -3.45 3.82
N ILE A 123 12.00 -4.13 2.79
CA ILE A 123 11.21 -4.79 1.75
C ILE A 123 11.40 -6.29 1.94
N ASP A 124 10.51 -6.91 2.70
CA ASP A 124 10.61 -8.31 3.08
C ASP A 124 9.65 -9.15 2.24
N LEU A 125 10.17 -10.08 1.44
CA LEU A 125 9.38 -11.15 0.86
C LEU A 125 9.26 -12.26 1.91
N ARG A 126 8.04 -12.59 2.33
CA ARG A 126 7.78 -13.55 3.41
C ARG A 126 6.79 -14.61 2.98
N GLU A 127 6.88 -15.79 3.59
CA GLU A 127 5.95 -16.89 3.41
C GLU A 127 5.30 -17.23 4.76
N ASN A 128 3.99 -17.46 4.75
CA ASN A 128 3.27 -18.04 5.88
C ASN A 128 2.24 -19.06 5.39
N HIS A 129 1.42 -19.60 6.28
CA HIS A 129 0.38 -20.58 5.94
C HIS A 129 -0.67 -20.07 4.93
N ARG A 130 -0.76 -18.75 4.68
CA ARG A 130 -1.65 -18.15 3.68
C ARG A 130 -0.97 -17.91 2.32
N GLY A 131 0.31 -18.23 2.20
CA GLY A 131 1.12 -18.03 1.01
C GLY A 131 2.20 -16.96 1.16
N ILE A 132 2.72 -16.53 0.01
CA ILE A 132 3.80 -15.55 -0.08
C ILE A 132 3.20 -14.13 -0.08
N PHE A 133 3.85 -13.22 0.63
CA PHE A 133 3.45 -11.82 0.68
C PHE A 133 4.68 -10.91 0.80
N LEU A 134 4.56 -9.71 0.24
CA LEU A 134 5.54 -8.66 0.41
C LEU A 134 5.14 -7.77 1.58
N ARG A 135 6.03 -7.63 2.56
CA ARG A 135 5.89 -6.66 3.65
C ARG A 135 6.81 -5.47 3.40
N VAL A 136 6.22 -4.29 3.29
CA VAL A 136 6.95 -3.03 3.21
C VAL A 136 6.84 -2.34 4.56
N THR A 137 7.98 -2.10 5.21
CA THR A 137 8.03 -1.46 6.54
C THR A 137 8.83 -0.17 6.49
N GLN A 138 8.18 0.95 6.79
CA GLN A 138 8.83 2.24 6.98
C GLN A 138 9.21 2.44 8.44
N PHE A 139 10.46 2.78 8.69
CA PHE A 139 11.00 3.17 9.99
C PHE A 139 11.62 4.56 9.91
N ASP A 140 11.14 5.48 10.75
CA ASP A 140 11.71 6.82 10.89
C ASP A 140 12.71 6.82 12.04
N ILE A 141 14.00 6.93 11.73
CA ILE A 141 15.08 6.78 12.72
C ILE A 141 15.07 7.88 13.79
N GLN A 142 14.52 9.05 13.45
CA GLN A 142 14.49 10.19 14.36
C GLN A 142 13.34 10.06 15.37
N THR A 143 12.17 9.62 14.91
CA THR A 143 10.99 9.53 15.78
C THR A 143 10.75 8.13 16.32
N GLY A 144 11.52 7.12 15.89
CA GLY A 144 11.29 5.71 16.21
C GLY A 144 10.00 5.12 15.61
N ASN A 145 9.29 5.87 14.76
CA ASN A 145 7.97 5.48 14.28
C ASN A 145 8.11 4.38 13.23
N ARG A 146 7.35 3.29 13.41
CA ARG A 146 7.34 2.16 12.49
C ARG A 146 5.93 1.90 11.97
N ASN A 147 5.78 1.89 10.65
CA ASN A 147 4.53 1.55 9.97
C ASN A 147 4.82 0.49 8.91
N SER A 148 3.91 -0.46 8.71
CA SER A 148 4.08 -1.48 7.68
C SER A 148 2.79 -1.80 6.96
N VAL A 149 2.90 -2.09 5.66
CA VAL A 149 1.83 -2.69 4.87
C VAL A 149 2.25 -4.07 4.38
N ALA A 150 1.30 -4.98 4.17
CA ALA A 150 1.54 -6.34 3.69
C ALA A 150 0.64 -6.65 2.49
N LEU A 151 1.28 -6.85 1.34
CA LEU A 151 0.69 -7.13 0.04
C LEU A 151 0.79 -8.64 -0.24
N PRO A 152 -0.32 -9.40 -0.21
CA PRO A 152 -0.30 -10.78 -0.68
C PRO A 152 0.14 -10.84 -2.14
N LEU A 153 0.99 -11.79 -2.49
CA LEU A 153 1.30 -12.14 -3.88
C LEU A 153 0.39 -13.29 -4.28
N GLN A 154 -0.26 -13.18 -5.44
CA GLN A 154 -1.18 -14.18 -5.99
C GLN A 154 -0.71 -14.57 -7.38
#